data_AF-A0A7R9R0R9-F1
#
_entry.id   AF-A0A7R9R0R9-F1
#
_cell.length_a   1.000
_cell.length_b   1.000
_cell.length_c   1.000
_cell.angle_alpha   90.00
_cell.angle_beta   90.00
_cell.angle_gamma   90.00
#
_symmetry.space_group_name_H-M   'P 1'
#
loop_
_entity.id
_entity.type
_entity.pdbx_description
1 polymer ?
#
loop_
_entity_poly.entity_id
_entity_poly.type
_entity_poly.pdbx_seq_one_letter_code
_entity_poly.pdbx_strand_id
1 'polypeptide(L)' 'PAQQRLIFSGKQMNDDKTAQDYKVTGGSVLHLVLALRGGHSTHC' A
#
# COMPACT_ATOMS: atom_id res chain seq x y z
N PRO A 1 6.39 -5.76 5.85
CA PRO A 1 5.34 -4.89 6.45
C PRO A 1 3.99 -5.05 5.73
N ALA A 2 3.29 -6.17 5.99
CA ALA A 2 2.01 -6.49 5.32
C ALA A 2 0.86 -5.52 5.66
N GLN A 3 1.10 -4.63 6.62
CA GLN A 3 0.13 -3.66 7.11
C GLN A 3 -0.08 -2.50 6.14
N GLN A 4 0.91 -2.19 5.29
CA GLN A 4 0.84 -1.04 4.40
C GLN A 4 0.81 -1.50 2.95
N ARG A 5 -0.09 -0.92 2.15
CA ARG A 5 -0.24 -1.22 0.72
C ARG A 5 -0.33 0.08 -0.06
N LEU A 6 0.49 0.21 -1.10
CA LEU A 6 0.38 1.29 -2.08
C LEU A 6 -0.53 0.83 -3.22
N ILE A 7 -1.48 1.69 -3.60
CA ILE A 7 -2.43 1.43 -4.68
C ILE A 7 -2.32 2.56 -5.70
N PHE A 8 -2.07 2.19 -6.95
CA PHE A 8 -2.04 3.09 -8.08
C PHE A 8 -3.02 2.63 -9.15
N SER A 9 -3.85 3.55 -9.66
CA SER A 9 -4.87 3.24 -10.67
C SER A 9 -5.77 2.05 -10.31
N GLY A 10 -6.10 1.89 -9.02
CA GLY A 10 -6.91 0.78 -8.51
C GLY A 10 -6.18 -0.56 -8.38
N LYS A 11 -4.87 -0.63 -8.66
CA LYS A 11 -4.05 -1.83 -8.51
C LYS A 11 -3.05 -1.69 -7.39
N GLN A 12 -2.91 -2.72 -6.57
CA GLN A 12 -1.87 -2.78 -5.56
C GLN A 12 -0.50 -2.86 -6.25
N MET A 13 0.43 -2.01 -5.83
CA MET A 13 1.81 -2.04 -6.28
C MET A 13 2.57 -3.16 -5.57
N ASN A 14 3.45 -3.84 -6.30
CA ASN A 14 4.34 -4.85 -5.76
C ASN A 14 5.74 -4.28 -5.54
N ASP A 15 6.44 -4.76 -4.51
CA ASP A 15 7.78 -4.29 -4.14
C ASP A 15 8.84 -4.64 -5.20
N ASP A 16 8.65 -5.74 -5.95
CA ASP A 16 9.55 -6.15 -7.03
C ASP A 16 9.44 -5.30 -8.31
N LYS A 17 8.46 -4.39 -8.37
CA LYS A 17 8.16 -3.58 -9.56
C LYS A 17 8.43 -2.12 -9.30
N THR A 18 9.10 -1.47 -10.25
CA THR A 18 9.45 -0.05 -10.13
C THR A 18 8.26 0.84 -10.51
N ALA A 19 8.30 2.10 -10.06
CA ALA A 19 7.30 3.11 -10.44
C ALA A 19 7.19 3.29 -11.97
N GLN A 20 8.27 3.03 -12.72
CA GLN A 20 8.29 3.08 -14.18
C GLN A 20 7.49 1.93 -14.81
N ASP A 21 7.51 0.72 -14.23
CA ASP A 21 6.69 -0.43 -14.69
C ASP A 21 5.19 -0.11 -14.63
N TYR A 22 4.80 0.65 -13.60
CA TYR A 22 3.43 1.14 -13.43
C TYR A 22 3.14 2.44 -14.20
N LYS A 23 4.11 2.99 -14.94
CA LYS A 23 3.99 4.26 -15.67
C LYS A 23 3.59 5.44 -14.78
N VAL A 24 4.05 5.45 -13.52
CA VAL A 24 3.81 6.56 -12.60
C VAL A 24 4.59 7.77 -13.09
N THR A 25 3.89 8.89 -13.28
CA THR A 25 4.47 10.17 -13.71
C THR A 25 4.41 11.20 -12.58
N GLY A 26 5.21 12.26 -12.69
CA GLY A 26 5.15 13.38 -11.74
C GLY A 26 3.74 13.98 -11.67
N GLY A 27 3.22 14.13 -10.44
CA GLY A 27 1.84 14.57 -10.19
C GLY A 27 0.80 13.45 -10.10
N SER A 28 1.21 12.19 -10.27
CA SER A 28 0.34 11.03 -10.05
C SER A 28 -0.05 10.88 -8.57
N VAL A 29 -1.28 10.46 -8.32
CA VAL A 29 -1.79 10.22 -6.96
C VAL A 29 -1.68 8.74 -6.59
N LEU A 30 -1.07 8.46 -5.44
CA LEU A 30 -0.94 7.12 -4.86
C LEU A 30 -1.83 7.01 -3.63
N HIS A 31 -2.64 5.96 -3.56
CA HIS A 31 -3.48 5.69 -2.40
C HIS A 31 -2.73 4.78 -1.44
N LEU A 32 -2.52 5.28 -0.23
CA LEU A 32 -1.90 4.55 0.87
C LEU A 32 -3.00 3.90 1.72
N VAL A 33 -3.00 2.58 1.80
CA VAL A 33 -3.95 1.83 2.65
C VAL A 33 -3.21 1.15 3.80
N LEU A 34 -3.73 1.33 5.00
CA LEU A 34 -3.23 0.71 6.23
C LEU A 34 -4.22 -0.34 6.72
N ALA A 35 -3.78 -1.59 6.80
CA ALA A 35 -4.55 -2.71 7.34
C ALA A 35 -4.37 -2.74 8.87
N LEU A 36 -5.24 -2.10 9.63
CA LEU A 36 -5.16 -2.16 11.09
C LEU A 36 -5.56 -3.56 11.59
N ARG A 37 -4.62 -4.29 12.22
CA ARG A 37 -4.97 -5.50 12.99
C ARG A 37 -5.60 -5.04 14.30
N GLY A 38 -6.81 -5.51 14.61
CA GLY A 38 -7.48 -5.27 15.89
C GLY A 38 -6.53 -5.58 17.04
N GLY A 39 -6.46 -4.66 18.00
CA GLY A 39 -5.43 -4.62 19.04
C GLY A 39 -5.28 -5.92 19.81
N HIS A 40 -4.08 -6.15 20.34
CA HIS A 40 -3.82 -7.11 21.40
C HIS A 40 -4.61 -6.70 22.66
N SER A 41 -5.91 -6.97 22.68
CA SER A 41 -6.69 -7.04 23.91
C SER A 41 -6.64 -8.48 24.41
N THR A 42 -5.45 -8.89 24.87
CA THR A 42 -5.37 -9.88 25.93
C THR A 42 -5.83 -9.17 27.20
N HIS A 43 -7.13 -9.16 27.44
CA HIS A 43 -7.64 -8.86 28.77
C HIS A 43 -7.32 -10.08 29.65
N CYS A 44 -6.69 -9.81 30.79
CA CYS A 44 -6.31 -10.79 31.82
C CYS A 44 -7.51 -11.56 32.37
#